data_AF-A0A834JMM8-F1
#
_entry.id   AF-A0A834JMM8-F1
#
_cell.length_a   1.000
_cell.length_b   1.000
_cell.length_c   1.000
_cell.angle_alpha   90.00
_cell.angle_beta   90.00
_cell.angle_gamma   90.00
#
_symmetry.space_group_name_H-M   'P 1'
#
loop_
_entity.id
_entity.type
_entity.pdbx_description
1 polymer ?
#
loop_
_entity_poly.entity_id
_entity_poly.type
_entity_poly.pdbx_seq_one_letter_code
_entity_poly.pdbx_strand_id
1 'polypeptide(L)'
;MMEERNNKRYTIYIGGIFPAPKFDLDVVDVPPRQPYVSDLDVVFLIASIIMHLIDMAFDINIAVRYLLANKVIYFIWTLFFLLIPSFINVIISRRMQHQDEEIDSDLAQLENHKTCGQAIIKKKICCILAVAFQLAPVIRYYDTLIYALKARNCEKVGDRNGQKRYYFKMLKEDQDVALLRIFECFLEAAPQQVLQLTILLKHYDSDINFEFIHQVGSIITSLLSMGWAMASYNRSIRLAQHDKEIMNIRGSICQFLWHFLVTVSRILMVSLIASIWPLYTALACVCHWIAMTIWILIDSHGILQFCRKNNRAPHLTPTITERVYSVLLALVIGITAMTLYYTLYHPVRKSQLQLSLRNED
;
A
#
# COMPACT_ATOMS: atom_id res chain seq x y z
N MET A 1 21.34 -32.88 -30.62
CA MET A 1 21.51 -31.56 -31.25
C MET A 1 20.23 -30.78 -30.95
N MET A 2 20.35 -29.82 -30.04
CA MET A 2 19.41 -28.77 -29.60
C MET A 2 17.90 -29.06 -29.71
N GLU A 3 17.36 -29.69 -28.66
CA GLU A 3 15.97 -29.47 -28.25
C GLU A 3 16.02 -28.52 -27.05
N GLU A 4 15.98 -27.22 -27.35
CA GLU A 4 16.03 -26.10 -26.41
C GLU A 4 14.70 -26.05 -25.64
N ARG A 5 14.53 -27.02 -24.74
CA ARG A 5 13.32 -27.23 -23.97
C ARG A 5 13.21 -26.14 -22.92
N ASN A 6 12.51 -25.07 -23.31
CA ASN A 6 11.58 -24.33 -22.47
C ASN A 6 12.20 -23.75 -21.19
N ASN A 7 13.05 -22.74 -21.38
CA ASN A 7 13.57 -21.84 -20.35
C ASN A 7 12.44 -20.95 -19.76
N LYS A 8 11.31 -21.55 -19.35
CA LYS A 8 10.33 -20.97 -18.44
C LYS A 8 10.94 -20.95 -17.04
N ARG A 9 11.96 -20.10 -16.87
CA ARG A 9 12.39 -19.67 -15.54
C ARG A 9 11.31 -18.73 -15.02
N TYR A 10 10.31 -19.36 -14.43
CA TYR A 10 9.43 -18.74 -13.46
C TYR A 10 10.29 -18.02 -12.43
N THR A 11 10.33 -16.70 -12.56
CA THR A 11 11.02 -15.80 -11.67
C THR A 11 10.43 -16.04 -10.27
N ILE A 12 11.23 -16.65 -9.40
CA ILE A 12 10.88 -16.96 -8.02
C ILE A 12 10.39 -15.67 -7.36
N TYR A 13 9.07 -15.62 -7.16
CA TYR A 13 8.31 -14.45 -6.79
C TYR A 13 8.54 -14.04 -5.33
N ILE A 14 9.06 -12.82 -5.20
CA ILE A 14 9.03 -11.83 -4.13
C ILE A 14 8.76 -12.32 -2.69
N GLY A 15 9.77 -12.15 -1.84
CA GLY A 15 9.65 -12.30 -0.40
C GLY A 15 8.67 -11.29 0.22
N GLY A 16 7.73 -11.81 1.01
CA GLY A 16 7.09 -11.20 2.18
C GLY A 16 6.31 -9.89 2.07
N ILE A 17 6.88 -8.85 1.45
CA ILE A 17 6.35 -7.47 1.40
C ILE A 17 5.47 -7.26 0.16
N PHE A 18 5.84 -7.87 -0.96
CA PHE A 18 5.03 -7.87 -2.19
C PHE A 18 4.82 -9.30 -2.67
N PRO A 19 4.17 -10.21 -1.91
CA PRO A 19 4.01 -11.59 -2.37
C PRO A 19 3.25 -11.57 -3.68
N ALA A 20 3.96 -11.78 -4.78
CA ALA A 20 3.34 -11.86 -6.08
C ALA A 20 2.60 -13.19 -6.17
N PRO A 21 1.43 -13.22 -6.82
CA PRO A 21 0.66 -14.45 -6.96
C PRO A 21 1.53 -15.53 -7.63
N LYS A 22 1.97 -16.54 -6.86
CA LYS A 22 2.68 -17.71 -7.40
C LYS A 22 1.69 -18.53 -8.24
N PHE A 23 1.65 -18.34 -9.54
CA PHE A 23 0.82 -19.18 -10.40
C PHE A 23 1.54 -19.52 -11.68
N ASP A 24 1.99 -20.77 -11.78
CA ASP A 24 2.33 -21.40 -13.04
C ASP A 24 1.06 -21.45 -13.89
N LEU A 25 1.01 -20.61 -14.93
CA LEU A 25 -0.07 -20.58 -15.92
C LEU A 25 -0.13 -21.87 -16.76
N ASP A 26 0.84 -22.78 -16.60
CA ASP A 26 0.97 -24.02 -17.38
C ASP A 26 0.65 -25.32 -16.62
N VAL A 27 0.41 -25.29 -15.31
CA VAL A 27 0.11 -26.53 -14.57
C VAL A 27 -1.39 -26.78 -14.59
N VAL A 28 -1.80 -27.70 -15.47
CA VAL A 28 -3.21 -28.07 -15.74
C VAL A 28 -3.87 -28.82 -14.57
N ASP A 29 -3.09 -29.32 -13.61
CA ASP A 29 -3.54 -30.39 -12.71
C ASP A 29 -3.76 -30.02 -11.23
N VAL A 30 -3.74 -28.73 -10.87
CA VAL A 30 -4.17 -28.31 -9.52
C VAL A 30 -5.43 -27.46 -9.66
N PRO A 31 -6.60 -27.89 -9.15
CA PRO A 31 -7.78 -27.05 -9.23
C PRO A 31 -7.52 -25.79 -8.40
N PRO A 32 -7.47 -24.58 -9.00
CA PRO A 32 -7.44 -23.38 -8.20
C PRO A 32 -8.78 -23.31 -7.45
N ARG A 33 -8.77 -22.81 -6.22
CA ARG A 33 -10.00 -22.31 -5.57
C ARG A 33 -10.84 -21.60 -6.63
N GLN A 34 -12.13 -21.92 -6.71
CA GLN A 34 -12.99 -21.31 -7.73
C GLN A 34 -12.86 -19.78 -7.62
N PRO A 35 -12.47 -19.08 -8.71
CA PRO A 35 -12.25 -17.64 -8.69
C PRO A 35 -13.60 -16.95 -8.59
N TYR A 36 -14.08 -16.78 -7.36
CA TYR A 36 -15.37 -16.17 -7.07
C TYR A 36 -15.16 -14.81 -6.41
N VAL A 37 -15.73 -13.77 -7.00
CA VAL A 37 -15.73 -12.43 -6.41
C VAL A 37 -16.97 -12.29 -5.55
N SER A 38 -16.80 -12.33 -4.22
CA SER A 38 -17.91 -12.20 -3.29
C SER A 38 -18.49 -10.78 -3.31
N ASP A 39 -19.79 -10.63 -3.10
CA ASP A 39 -20.42 -9.31 -2.93
C ASP A 39 -19.81 -8.54 -1.75
N LEU A 40 -19.36 -9.26 -0.72
CA LEU A 40 -18.64 -8.66 0.39
C LEU A 40 -17.32 -8.02 -0.07
N ASP A 41 -16.60 -8.63 -1.02
CA ASP A 41 -15.33 -8.09 -1.52
C ASP A 41 -15.56 -6.74 -2.22
N VAL A 42 -16.63 -6.65 -3.00
CA VAL A 42 -17.06 -5.42 -3.68
C VAL A 42 -17.48 -4.35 -2.66
N VAL A 43 -18.24 -4.72 -1.63
CA VAL A 43 -18.63 -3.79 -0.55
C VAL A 43 -17.40 -3.27 0.20
N PHE A 44 -16.44 -4.14 0.52
CA PHE A 44 -15.18 -3.75 1.15
C PHE A 44 -14.37 -2.77 0.28
N LEU A 45 -14.31 -3.00 -1.03
CA LEU A 45 -13.66 -2.09 -1.99
C LEU A 45 -14.34 -0.71 -2.02
N ILE A 46 -15.67 -0.68 -2.13
CA ILE A 46 -16.43 0.58 -2.15
C ILE A 46 -16.26 1.33 -0.82
N ALA A 47 -16.34 0.64 0.31
CA ALA A 47 -16.10 1.23 1.62
C ALA A 47 -14.68 1.83 1.72
N SER A 48 -13.66 1.16 1.16
CA SER A 48 -12.29 1.68 1.15
C SER A 48 -12.17 2.98 0.33
N ILE A 49 -12.85 3.07 -0.82
CA ILE A 49 -12.90 4.29 -1.64
C ILE A 49 -13.54 5.43 -0.84
N ILE A 50 -14.71 5.18 -0.22
CA ILE A 50 -15.43 6.18 0.56
C ILE A 50 -14.59 6.68 1.74
N MET A 51 -13.96 5.77 2.49
CA MET A 51 -13.09 6.12 3.62
C MET A 51 -11.91 6.98 3.18
N HIS A 52 -11.29 6.68 2.05
CA HIS A 52 -10.20 7.50 1.51
C HIS A 52 -10.67 8.91 1.10
N LEU A 53 -11.84 9.02 0.46
CA LEU A 53 -12.40 10.35 0.11
C LEU A 53 -12.72 11.18 1.36
N ILE A 54 -13.21 10.52 2.42
CA ILE A 54 -13.49 11.18 3.70
C ILE A 54 -12.20 11.70 4.33
N ASP A 55 -11.13 10.89 4.39
CA ASP A 55 -9.84 11.33 4.93
C ASP A 55 -9.29 12.53 4.16
N MET A 56 -9.26 12.45 2.83
CA MET A 56 -8.81 13.55 1.97
C MET A 56 -9.61 14.85 2.25
N ALA A 57 -10.92 14.74 2.46
CA ALA A 57 -11.74 15.89 2.80
C ALA A 57 -11.38 16.49 4.17
N PHE A 58 -11.07 15.66 5.16
CA PHE A 58 -10.60 16.11 6.47
C PHE A 58 -9.22 16.76 6.41
N ASP A 59 -8.28 16.19 5.65
CA ASP A 59 -6.92 16.73 5.49
C ASP A 59 -6.95 18.12 4.83
N ILE A 60 -7.77 18.29 3.79
CA ILE A 60 -8.01 19.58 3.15
C ILE A 60 -8.70 20.57 4.12
N ASN A 61 -9.72 20.13 4.85
CA ASN A 61 -10.44 20.97 5.82
C ASN A 61 -9.48 21.53 6.89
N ILE A 62 -8.60 20.68 7.42
CA ILE A 62 -7.60 21.07 8.43
C ILE A 62 -6.60 22.07 7.84
N ALA A 63 -6.11 21.85 6.62
CA ALA A 63 -5.24 22.81 5.94
C ALA A 63 -5.93 24.18 5.75
N VAL A 64 -7.19 24.19 5.32
CA VAL A 64 -7.98 25.43 5.16
C VAL A 64 -8.21 26.13 6.50
N ARG A 65 -8.51 25.39 7.57
CA ARG A 65 -8.69 25.97 8.92
C ARG A 65 -7.43 26.66 9.42
N TYR A 66 -6.24 26.07 9.21
CA TYR A 66 -4.99 26.72 9.60
C TYR A 66 -4.71 27.99 8.79
N LEU A 67 -5.10 28.01 7.51
CA LEU A 67 -5.01 29.20 6.67
C LEU A 67 -5.95 30.31 7.17
N LEU A 68 -7.20 29.98 7.50
CA LEU A 68 -8.19 30.93 8.03
C LEU A 68 -7.80 31.46 9.43
N ALA A 69 -7.20 30.62 10.26
CA ALA A 69 -6.69 31.00 11.59
C ALA A 69 -5.36 31.78 11.53
N ASN A 70 -4.87 32.13 10.34
CA ASN A 70 -3.61 32.82 10.08
C ASN A 70 -2.37 32.13 10.72
N LYS A 71 -2.46 30.81 10.92
CA LYS A 71 -1.45 29.95 11.55
C LYS A 71 -0.52 29.36 10.49
N VAL A 72 0.21 30.24 9.79
CA VAL A 72 0.99 29.90 8.59
C VAL A 72 2.00 28.78 8.81
N ILE A 73 2.67 28.73 9.96
CA ILE A 73 3.66 27.68 10.27
C ILE A 73 3.00 26.29 10.29
N TYR A 74 1.84 26.16 10.94
CA TYR A 74 1.11 24.89 11.01
C TYR A 74 0.56 24.50 9.64
N PHE A 75 0.08 25.47 8.86
CA PHE A 75 -0.34 25.25 7.48
C PHE A 75 0.80 24.69 6.60
N ILE A 76 2.00 25.28 6.68
CA ILE A 76 3.17 24.80 5.92
C ILE A 76 3.53 23.36 6.33
N TRP A 77 3.53 23.06 7.63
CA TRP A 77 3.81 21.70 8.11
C TRP A 77 2.75 20.69 7.64
N THR A 78 1.46 21.03 7.72
CA THR A 78 0.37 20.18 7.21
C THR A 78 0.51 19.95 5.70
N LEU A 79 0.79 21.00 4.92
CA LEU A 79 0.98 20.88 3.49
C LEU A 79 2.20 20.00 3.14
N PHE A 80 3.27 20.09 3.92
CA PHE A 80 4.45 19.24 3.75
C PHE A 80 4.11 17.76 3.98
N PHE A 81 3.40 17.43 5.06
CA PHE A 81 2.96 16.07 5.36
C PHE A 81 1.91 15.54 4.37
N LEU A 82 1.19 16.42 3.68
CA LEU A 82 0.20 16.06 2.66
C LEU A 82 0.86 15.81 1.29
N LEU A 83 1.75 16.69 0.85
CA LEU A 83 2.32 16.64 -0.51
C LEU A 83 3.43 15.61 -0.68
N ILE A 84 4.29 15.42 0.32
CA ILE A 84 5.43 14.50 0.19
C ILE A 84 4.99 13.04 0.08
N PRO A 85 4.12 12.53 0.98
CA PRO A 85 3.59 11.17 0.87
C PRO A 85 2.80 10.95 -0.42
N SER A 86 1.99 11.93 -0.83
CA SER A 86 1.28 11.91 -2.12
C SER A 86 2.25 11.71 -3.30
N PHE A 87 3.33 12.49 -3.33
CA PHE A 87 4.34 12.39 -4.37
C PHE A 87 5.05 11.04 -4.37
N ILE A 88 5.42 10.52 -3.19
CA ILE A 88 6.02 9.19 -3.03
C ILE A 88 5.07 8.10 -3.53
N ASN A 89 3.79 8.13 -3.13
CA ASN A 89 2.78 7.17 -3.55
C ASN A 89 2.57 7.17 -5.05
N VAL A 90 2.57 8.34 -5.69
CA VAL A 90 2.50 8.44 -7.15
C VAL A 90 3.72 7.84 -7.84
N ILE A 91 4.93 8.06 -7.30
CA ILE A 91 6.16 7.45 -7.86
C ILE A 91 6.08 5.93 -7.79
N ILE A 92 5.71 5.38 -6.62
CA ILE A 92 5.59 3.94 -6.41
C ILE A 92 4.49 3.37 -7.32
N SER A 93 3.31 4.00 -7.36
CA SER A 93 2.20 3.59 -8.22
C SER A 93 2.59 3.55 -9.69
N ARG A 94 3.30 4.57 -10.19
CA ARG A 94 3.76 4.60 -11.58
C ARG A 94 4.81 3.52 -11.86
N ARG A 95 5.69 3.24 -10.91
CA ARG A 95 6.67 2.14 -11.03
C ARG A 95 5.96 0.80 -11.19
N MET A 96 4.94 0.54 -10.39
CA MET A 96 4.12 -0.68 -10.47
C MET A 96 3.41 -0.78 -11.83
N GLN A 97 2.75 0.29 -12.28
CA GLN A 97 2.09 0.31 -13.60
C GLN A 97 3.07 0.10 -14.76
N HIS A 98 4.28 0.66 -14.68
CA HIS A 98 5.29 0.45 -15.72
C HIS A 98 5.76 -1.01 -15.77
N GLN A 99 5.93 -1.67 -14.62
CA GLN A 99 6.30 -3.08 -14.60
C GLN A 99 5.21 -3.96 -15.20
N ASP A 100 3.94 -3.61 -14.98
CA ASP A 100 2.79 -4.32 -15.51
C ASP A 100 2.63 -4.16 -17.03
N GLU A 101 2.87 -2.95 -17.53
CA GLU A 101 2.91 -2.67 -18.98
C GLU A 101 4.08 -3.41 -19.66
N GLU A 102 5.25 -3.48 -19.04
CA GLU A 102 6.40 -4.22 -19.58
C GLU A 102 6.08 -5.72 -19.70
N ILE A 103 5.47 -6.31 -18.67
CA ILE A 103 5.03 -7.72 -18.68
C ILE A 103 3.95 -7.98 -19.75
N ASP A 104 2.91 -7.14 -19.87
CA ASP A 104 1.84 -7.35 -20.87
C ASP A 104 2.33 -7.04 -22.31
N SER A 105 3.33 -6.16 -22.47
CA SER A 105 3.91 -5.81 -23.78
C SER A 105 4.77 -6.91 -24.40
N ASP A 106 5.47 -7.71 -23.58
CA ASP A 106 6.16 -8.92 -24.04
C ASP A 106 5.17 -9.97 -24.59
N LEU A 107 3.89 -9.87 -24.23
CA LEU A 107 2.81 -10.77 -24.64
C LEU A 107 1.96 -10.19 -25.78
N ALA A 108 1.93 -8.86 -25.92
CA ALA A 108 1.01 -8.12 -26.80
C ALA A 108 1.68 -7.49 -28.04
N GLN A 109 2.86 -7.97 -28.45
CA GLN A 109 3.55 -7.53 -29.68
C GLN A 109 2.74 -7.67 -30.99
N LEU A 110 1.48 -8.14 -30.96
CA LEU A 110 0.66 -8.33 -32.17
C LEU A 110 -0.42 -7.26 -32.43
N GLU A 111 -0.85 -6.40 -31.50
CA GLU A 111 -1.97 -5.49 -31.81
C GLU A 111 -1.78 -4.01 -31.42
N ASN A 112 -1.58 -3.22 -32.48
CA ASN A 112 -1.94 -1.81 -32.66
C ASN A 112 -1.03 -0.66 -32.15
N HIS A 113 -0.39 -0.03 -33.14
CA HIS A 113 0.59 1.06 -33.05
C HIS A 113 0.00 2.49 -33.13
N LYS A 114 -1.33 2.70 -33.12
CA LYS A 114 -1.91 4.00 -33.54
C LYS A 114 -2.47 4.92 -32.44
N THR A 115 -2.45 4.56 -31.16
CA THR A 115 -3.09 5.35 -30.07
C THR A 115 -2.09 5.86 -29.01
N CYS A 116 -0.82 6.05 -29.36
CA CYS A 116 0.24 6.30 -28.37
C CYS A 116 0.28 7.76 -27.85
N GLY A 117 0.06 8.77 -28.71
CA GLY A 117 0.27 10.18 -28.34
C GLY A 117 -0.77 10.75 -27.36
N GLN A 118 -2.07 10.51 -27.59
CA GLN A 118 -3.14 11.00 -26.72
C GLN A 118 -3.20 10.27 -25.37
N ALA A 119 -2.85 8.98 -25.34
CA ALA A 119 -2.78 8.19 -24.11
C ALA A 119 -1.68 8.69 -23.16
N ILE A 120 -0.52 9.06 -23.69
CA ILE A 120 0.61 9.61 -22.90
C ILE A 120 0.24 10.95 -22.24
N ILE A 121 -0.43 11.84 -22.97
CA ILE A 121 -0.85 13.15 -22.44
C ILE A 121 -1.92 12.98 -21.35
N LYS A 122 -2.91 12.11 -21.58
CA LYS A 122 -3.94 11.78 -20.58
C LYS A 122 -3.31 11.16 -19.32
N LYS A 123 -2.30 10.29 -19.47
CA LYS A 123 -1.56 9.67 -18.35
C LYS A 123 -0.68 10.67 -17.58
N LYS A 124 -0.15 11.70 -18.26
CA LYS A 124 0.58 12.81 -17.61
C LYS A 124 -0.35 13.74 -16.82
N ILE A 125 -1.46 14.17 -17.41
CA ILE A 125 -2.45 15.04 -16.75
C ILE A 125 -3.10 14.32 -15.56
N CYS A 126 -3.49 13.04 -15.75
CA CYS A 126 -4.04 12.21 -14.68
C CYS A 126 -3.07 12.09 -13.50
N CYS A 127 -1.77 11.99 -13.77
CA CYS A 127 -0.79 11.91 -12.71
C CYS A 127 -0.56 13.24 -11.97
N ILE A 128 -0.55 14.37 -12.67
CA ILE A 128 -0.46 15.68 -12.00
C ILE A 128 -1.69 15.87 -11.10
N LEU A 129 -2.87 15.50 -11.59
CA LEU A 129 -4.10 15.52 -10.80
C LEU A 129 -4.05 14.54 -9.61
N ALA A 130 -3.49 13.34 -9.81
CA ALA A 130 -3.31 12.34 -8.76
C ALA A 130 -2.33 12.78 -7.67
N VAL A 131 -1.29 13.54 -8.01
CA VAL A 131 -0.39 14.18 -7.02
C VAL A 131 -1.12 15.29 -6.27
N ALA A 132 -1.81 16.17 -7.00
CA ALA A 132 -2.44 17.36 -6.43
C ALA A 132 -3.61 17.03 -5.50
N PHE A 133 -4.36 15.96 -5.78
CA PHE A 133 -5.54 15.55 -5.00
C PHE A 133 -5.35 14.23 -4.25
N GLN A 134 -4.12 13.68 -4.14
CA GLN A 134 -3.89 12.36 -3.52
C GLN A 134 -4.70 11.20 -4.14
N LEU A 135 -5.24 11.36 -5.35
CA LEU A 135 -6.17 10.38 -5.96
C LEU A 135 -5.48 9.11 -6.50
N ALA A 136 -4.19 8.91 -6.25
CA ALA A 136 -3.45 7.76 -6.76
C ALA A 136 -4.09 6.42 -6.32
N PRO A 137 -4.48 6.21 -5.04
CA PRO A 137 -5.20 5.01 -4.65
C PRO A 137 -6.60 4.92 -5.27
N VAL A 138 -7.33 6.04 -5.40
CA VAL A 138 -8.70 6.06 -5.96
C VAL A 138 -8.74 5.58 -7.40
N ILE A 139 -7.81 6.04 -8.23
CA ILE A 139 -7.71 5.62 -9.62
C ILE A 139 -7.51 4.11 -9.70
N ARG A 140 -6.63 3.56 -8.85
CA ARG A 140 -6.39 2.12 -8.84
C ARG A 140 -7.56 1.32 -8.26
N TYR A 141 -8.25 1.84 -7.24
CA TYR A 141 -9.47 1.21 -6.74
C TYR A 141 -10.55 1.12 -7.82
N TYR A 142 -10.66 2.14 -8.68
CA TYR A 142 -11.55 2.12 -9.83
C TYR A 142 -11.16 1.04 -10.84
N ASP A 143 -9.88 0.88 -11.14
CA ASP A 143 -9.38 -0.19 -12.01
C ASP A 143 -9.63 -1.59 -11.42
N THR A 144 -9.38 -1.78 -10.11
CA THR A 144 -9.72 -3.01 -9.38
C THR A 144 -11.21 -3.35 -9.51
N LEU A 145 -12.08 -2.34 -9.35
CA LEU A 145 -13.53 -2.52 -9.48
C LEU A 145 -13.93 -2.91 -10.91
N ILE A 146 -13.32 -2.31 -11.94
CA ILE A 146 -13.55 -2.71 -13.34
C ILE A 146 -13.14 -4.16 -13.55
N TYR A 147 -11.98 -4.60 -13.05
CA TYR A 147 -11.55 -5.99 -13.18
C TYR A 147 -12.47 -6.95 -12.44
N ALA A 148 -12.98 -6.58 -11.26
CA ALA A 148 -13.98 -7.33 -10.51
C ALA A 148 -15.28 -7.51 -11.32
N LEU A 149 -15.77 -6.43 -11.94
CA LEU A 149 -16.98 -6.46 -12.78
C LEU A 149 -16.77 -7.27 -14.07
N LYS A 150 -15.60 -7.17 -14.71
CA LYS A 150 -15.24 -7.99 -15.88
C LYS A 150 -15.18 -9.48 -15.53
N ALA A 151 -14.60 -9.82 -14.37
CA ALA A 151 -14.57 -11.21 -13.89
C ALA A 151 -15.98 -11.78 -13.69
N ARG A 152 -16.90 -11.00 -13.09
CA ARG A 152 -18.32 -11.38 -12.94
C ARG A 152 -19.05 -11.52 -14.28
N ASN A 153 -18.74 -10.68 -15.25
CA ASN A 153 -19.33 -10.81 -16.58
C ASN A 153 -18.84 -12.07 -17.30
N CYS A 154 -17.55 -12.41 -17.20
CA CYS A 154 -17.01 -13.67 -17.74
C CYS A 154 -17.64 -14.90 -17.06
N GLU A 155 -17.92 -14.83 -15.76
CA GLU A 155 -18.65 -15.87 -15.03
C GLU A 155 -20.06 -16.09 -15.61
N LYS A 156 -20.81 -15.00 -15.85
CA LYS A 156 -22.14 -15.07 -16.47
C LYS A 156 -22.14 -15.62 -17.89
N VAL A 157 -21.08 -15.34 -18.66
CA VAL A 157 -20.89 -15.81 -20.04
C VAL A 157 -20.37 -17.26 -20.10
N GLY A 158 -19.84 -17.78 -18.99
CA GLY A 158 -19.27 -19.14 -18.91
C GLY A 158 -17.81 -19.26 -19.37
N ASP A 159 -17.10 -18.13 -19.56
CA ASP A 159 -15.68 -18.13 -19.93
C ASP A 159 -14.79 -18.26 -18.68
N ARG A 160 -14.40 -19.50 -18.38
CA ARG A 160 -13.61 -19.86 -17.20
C ARG A 160 -12.16 -19.35 -17.26
N ASN A 161 -11.59 -19.18 -18.46
CA ASN A 161 -10.21 -18.70 -18.62
C ASN A 161 -10.16 -17.17 -18.49
N GLY A 162 -11.12 -16.46 -19.10
CA GLY A 162 -11.31 -15.03 -18.93
C GLY A 162 -11.59 -14.66 -17.47
N GLN A 163 -12.48 -15.39 -16.79
CA GLN A 163 -12.79 -15.17 -15.37
C GLN A 163 -11.53 -15.26 -14.49
N LYS A 164 -10.73 -16.33 -14.64
CA LYS A 164 -9.46 -16.50 -13.92
C LYS A 164 -8.51 -15.33 -14.17
N ARG A 165 -8.30 -14.96 -15.45
CA ARG A 165 -7.38 -13.87 -15.82
C ARG A 165 -7.78 -12.55 -15.17
N TYR A 166 -9.06 -12.16 -15.25
CA TYR A 166 -9.52 -10.91 -14.65
C TYR A 166 -9.53 -10.94 -13.11
N TYR A 167 -9.85 -12.09 -12.51
CA TYR A 167 -9.77 -12.28 -11.07
C TYR A 167 -8.34 -12.10 -10.55
N PHE A 168 -7.33 -12.64 -11.26
CA PHE A 168 -5.92 -12.43 -10.88
C PHE A 168 -5.46 -10.99 -11.04
N LYS A 169 -5.87 -10.32 -12.14
CA LYS A 169 -5.61 -8.89 -12.32
C LYS A 169 -6.23 -8.05 -11.19
N MET A 170 -7.45 -8.39 -10.77
CA MET A 170 -8.12 -7.76 -9.64
C MET A 170 -7.35 -7.95 -8.33
N LEU A 171 -6.94 -9.19 -7.98
CA LEU A 171 -6.22 -9.45 -6.72
C LEU A 171 -4.88 -8.72 -6.65
N LYS A 172 -4.15 -8.66 -7.78
CA LYS A 172 -2.88 -7.95 -7.86
C LYS A 172 -3.07 -6.44 -7.67
N GLU A 173 -4.02 -5.84 -8.38
CA GLU A 173 -4.30 -4.41 -8.22
C GLU A 173 -4.78 -4.10 -6.79
N ASP A 174 -5.66 -4.92 -6.21
CA ASP A 174 -6.13 -4.75 -4.82
C ASP A 174 -4.98 -4.77 -3.80
N GLN A 175 -4.04 -5.71 -3.93
CA GLN A 175 -2.85 -5.78 -3.09
C GLN A 175 -2.00 -4.51 -3.20
N ASP A 176 -1.77 -4.06 -4.42
CA ASP A 176 -0.94 -2.90 -4.68
C ASP A 176 -1.59 -1.59 -4.21
N VAL A 177 -2.92 -1.44 -4.38
CA VAL A 177 -3.66 -0.28 -3.86
C VAL A 177 -3.61 -0.27 -2.34
N ALA A 178 -3.83 -1.43 -1.71
CA ALA A 178 -3.80 -1.54 -0.25
C ALA A 178 -2.41 -1.21 0.31
N LEU A 179 -1.34 -1.57 -0.41
CA LEU A 179 0.02 -1.18 -0.04
C LEU A 179 0.25 0.34 -0.13
N LEU A 180 -0.18 0.98 -1.23
CA LEU A 180 -0.09 2.44 -1.37
C LEU A 180 -0.84 3.15 -0.26
N ARG A 181 -2.02 2.63 0.11
CA ARG A 181 -2.81 3.16 1.22
C ARG A 181 -2.10 3.03 2.56
N ILE A 182 -1.39 1.92 2.82
CA ILE A 182 -0.53 1.80 3.99
C ILE A 182 0.54 2.90 3.97
N PHE A 183 1.26 3.08 2.87
CA PHE A 183 2.30 4.11 2.80
C PHE A 183 1.73 5.50 3.09
N GLU A 184 0.58 5.85 2.51
CA GLU A 184 -0.14 7.08 2.84
C GLU A 184 -0.43 7.20 4.35
N CYS A 185 -1.07 6.20 4.96
CA CYS A 185 -1.43 6.25 6.37
C CYS A 185 -0.22 6.45 7.30
N PHE A 186 0.95 5.88 6.99
CA PHE A 186 2.11 5.98 7.88
C PHE A 186 3.05 7.14 7.56
N LEU A 187 3.12 7.58 6.30
CA LEU A 187 3.94 8.73 5.92
C LEU A 187 3.23 10.06 6.20
N GLU A 188 1.89 10.08 6.13
CA GLU A 188 1.06 11.28 6.31
C GLU A 188 0.23 11.22 7.59
N ALA A 189 -0.73 10.28 7.65
CA ALA A 189 -1.77 10.31 8.68
C ALA A 189 -1.21 10.09 10.09
N ALA A 190 -0.28 9.17 10.29
CA ALA A 190 0.26 8.86 11.61
C ALA A 190 1.07 10.03 12.22
N PRO A 191 2.05 10.66 11.53
CA PRO A 191 2.70 11.88 12.02
C PRO A 191 1.70 13.02 12.28
N GLN A 192 0.73 13.20 11.38
CA GLN A 192 -0.29 14.24 11.51
C GLN A 192 -1.18 14.01 12.74
N GLN A 193 -1.60 12.78 13.01
CA GLN A 193 -2.38 12.41 14.19
C GLN A 193 -1.58 12.64 15.49
N VAL A 194 -0.29 12.29 15.50
CA VAL A 194 0.58 12.58 16.64
C VAL A 194 0.64 14.08 16.90
N LEU A 195 0.85 14.88 15.84
CA LEU A 195 0.90 16.34 15.95
C LEU A 195 -0.43 16.92 16.45
N GLN A 196 -1.55 16.51 15.87
CA GLN A 196 -2.88 17.00 16.24
C GLN A 196 -3.23 16.67 17.69
N LEU A 197 -2.93 15.45 18.12
CA LEU A 197 -3.18 15.00 19.48
C LEU A 197 -2.24 15.68 20.48
N THR A 198 -0.98 15.91 20.14
CA THR A 198 -0.06 16.70 20.97
C THR A 198 -0.53 18.16 21.11
N ILE A 199 -1.02 18.79 20.04
CA ILE A 199 -1.58 20.15 20.10
C ILE A 199 -2.81 20.18 21.01
N LEU A 200 -3.71 19.19 20.85
CA LEU A 200 -4.92 19.04 21.65
C LEU A 200 -4.60 18.89 23.14
N LEU A 201 -3.61 18.06 23.49
CA LEU A 201 -3.16 17.85 24.87
C LEU A 201 -2.49 19.10 25.46
N LYS A 202 -1.79 19.88 24.64
CA LYS A 202 -1.06 21.08 25.11
C LYS A 202 -1.96 22.30 25.31
N HIS A 203 -3.02 22.43 24.52
CA HIS A 203 -3.98 23.54 24.57
C HIS A 203 -5.36 23.06 25.06
N TYR A 204 -5.37 22.13 26.02
CA TYR A 204 -6.60 21.68 26.66
C TYR A 204 -7.12 22.80 27.57
N ASP A 205 -7.92 23.71 27.01
CA ASP A 205 -8.75 24.61 27.80
C ASP A 205 -10.07 23.91 28.15
N SER A 206 -10.60 24.19 29.33
CA SER A 206 -11.73 23.46 29.93
C SER A 206 -13.08 23.66 29.21
N ASP A 207 -13.10 24.47 28.15
CA ASP A 207 -14.30 24.80 27.39
C ASP A 207 -14.51 23.81 26.24
N ILE A 208 -15.58 23.01 26.35
CA ILE A 208 -16.01 22.09 25.30
C ILE A 208 -16.66 22.90 24.17
N ASN A 209 -15.83 23.42 23.26
CA ASN A 209 -16.27 24.13 22.07
C ASN A 209 -16.57 23.17 20.90
N PHE A 210 -17.38 23.62 19.94
CA PHE A 210 -17.66 22.85 18.71
C PHE A 210 -16.37 22.49 17.94
N GLU A 211 -15.34 23.33 18.02
CA GLU A 211 -14.03 23.07 17.43
C GLU A 211 -13.32 21.86 18.07
N PHE A 212 -13.44 21.70 19.39
CA PHE A 212 -12.86 20.56 20.11
C PHE A 212 -13.53 19.26 19.69
N ILE A 213 -14.87 19.24 19.64
CA ILE A 213 -15.65 18.07 19.20
C ILE A 213 -15.29 17.70 17.76
N HIS A 214 -15.18 18.68 16.88
CA HIS A 214 -14.81 18.46 15.48
C HIS A 214 -13.37 17.92 15.36
N GLN A 215 -12.41 18.44 16.15
CA GLN A 215 -11.03 17.96 16.14
C GLN A 215 -10.91 16.53 16.65
N VAL A 216 -11.58 16.19 17.76
CA VAL A 216 -11.63 14.82 18.28
C VAL A 216 -12.30 13.88 17.28
N GLY A 217 -13.41 14.30 16.67
CA GLY A 217 -14.08 13.54 15.61
C GLY A 217 -13.15 13.24 14.44
N SER A 218 -12.39 14.23 13.97
CA SER A 218 -11.39 14.07 12.89
C SER A 218 -10.25 13.11 13.26
N ILE A 219 -9.81 13.11 14.52
CA ILE A 219 -8.79 12.17 15.00
C ILE A 219 -9.36 10.74 15.03
N ILE A 220 -10.59 10.56 15.51
CA ILE A 220 -11.22 9.23 15.58
C ILE A 220 -11.46 8.66 14.18
N THR A 221 -11.99 9.46 13.25
CA THR A 221 -12.27 9.01 11.88
C THR A 221 -10.99 8.59 11.16
N SER A 222 -9.92 9.39 11.27
CA SER A 222 -8.62 9.07 10.69
C SER A 222 -7.99 7.81 11.32
N LEU A 223 -8.13 7.59 12.63
CA LEU A 223 -7.64 6.36 13.29
C LEU A 223 -8.42 5.12 12.83
N LEU A 224 -9.73 5.25 12.65
CA LEU A 224 -10.58 4.21 12.06
C LEU A 224 -10.12 3.86 10.65
N SER A 225 -9.88 4.87 9.83
CA SER A 225 -9.44 4.70 8.44
C SER A 225 -8.08 4.02 8.34
N MET A 226 -7.13 4.41 9.20
CA MET A 226 -5.82 3.77 9.29
C MET A 226 -5.93 2.30 9.72
N GLY A 227 -6.78 1.99 10.71
CA GLY A 227 -7.08 0.60 11.10
C GLY A 227 -7.66 -0.21 9.94
N TRP A 228 -8.52 0.42 9.13
CA TRP A 228 -9.18 -0.21 7.99
C TRP A 228 -8.19 -0.50 6.87
N ALA A 229 -7.35 0.47 6.50
CA ALA A 229 -6.29 0.29 5.53
C ALA A 229 -5.38 -0.88 5.89
N MET A 230 -5.00 -1.00 7.17
CA MET A 230 -4.15 -2.10 7.65
C MET A 230 -4.85 -3.45 7.56
N ALA A 231 -6.12 -3.53 7.95
CA ALA A 231 -6.91 -4.74 7.84
C ALA A 231 -7.11 -5.16 6.37
N SER A 232 -7.40 -4.20 5.50
CA SER A 232 -7.57 -4.41 4.07
C SER A 232 -6.29 -4.98 3.45
N TYR A 233 -5.13 -4.38 3.70
CA TYR A 233 -3.86 -4.87 3.18
C TYR A 233 -3.53 -6.30 3.62
N ASN A 234 -3.68 -6.60 4.92
CA ASN A 234 -3.41 -7.94 5.40
C ASN A 234 -4.36 -8.97 4.80
N ARG A 235 -5.61 -8.58 4.54
CA ARG A 235 -6.59 -9.39 3.83
C ARG A 235 -6.18 -9.59 2.36
N SER A 236 -5.81 -8.54 1.63
CA SER A 236 -5.38 -8.61 0.23
C SER A 236 -4.14 -9.49 0.06
N ILE A 237 -3.14 -9.35 0.94
CA ILE A 237 -1.96 -10.24 0.96
C ILE A 237 -2.36 -11.68 1.24
N ARG A 238 -3.25 -11.91 2.20
CA ARG A 238 -3.72 -13.26 2.53
C ARG A 238 -4.45 -13.90 1.35
N LEU A 239 -5.23 -13.12 0.60
CA LEU A 239 -5.93 -13.58 -0.60
C LEU A 239 -4.98 -13.89 -1.77
N ALA A 240 -3.85 -13.19 -1.87
CA ALA A 240 -2.81 -13.46 -2.86
C ALA A 240 -1.98 -14.74 -2.56
N GLN A 241 -2.13 -15.32 -1.37
CA GLN A 241 -1.38 -16.49 -0.90
C GLN A 241 -2.21 -17.79 -1.00
N HIS A 242 -1.71 -18.79 -1.74
CA HIS A 242 -2.41 -20.09 -1.95
C HIS A 242 -2.56 -20.93 -0.69
N ASP A 243 -1.60 -20.81 0.22
CA ASP A 243 -1.50 -21.60 1.44
C ASP A 243 -2.43 -21.10 2.56
N LYS A 244 -3.10 -19.96 2.39
CA LYS A 244 -3.93 -19.36 3.43
C LYS A 244 -5.42 -19.44 3.13
N GLU A 245 -6.22 -19.74 4.15
CA GLU A 245 -7.68 -19.74 4.03
C GLU A 245 -8.26 -18.35 3.80
N ILE A 246 -9.46 -18.26 3.21
CA ILE A 246 -10.17 -17.00 3.11
C ILE A 246 -10.59 -16.58 4.53
N MET A 247 -10.37 -15.31 4.87
CA MET A 247 -10.74 -14.81 6.19
C MET A 247 -12.25 -14.65 6.31
N ASN A 248 -12.84 -15.27 7.33
CA ASN A 248 -14.25 -15.06 7.65
C ASN A 248 -14.51 -13.61 8.11
N ILE A 249 -15.76 -13.14 8.03
CA ILE A 249 -16.15 -11.77 8.41
C ILE A 249 -15.77 -11.44 9.86
N ARG A 250 -15.99 -12.39 10.78
CA ARG A 250 -15.62 -12.26 12.20
C ARG A 250 -14.11 -12.13 12.38
N GLY A 251 -13.33 -12.86 11.58
CA GLY A 251 -11.86 -12.76 11.56
C GLY A 251 -11.40 -11.39 11.06
N SER A 252 -12.06 -10.87 10.02
CA SER A 252 -11.78 -9.54 9.48
C SER A 252 -12.05 -8.43 10.51
N ILE A 253 -13.16 -8.52 11.24
CA ILE A 253 -13.52 -7.58 12.31
C ILE A 253 -12.52 -7.66 13.47
N CYS A 254 -12.18 -8.87 13.93
CA CYS A 254 -11.21 -9.06 15.01
C CYS A 254 -9.82 -8.53 14.62
N GLN A 255 -9.38 -8.81 13.38
CA GLN A 255 -8.13 -8.28 12.85
C GLN A 255 -8.13 -6.76 12.75
N PHE A 256 -9.20 -6.16 12.25
CA PHE A 256 -9.38 -4.72 12.23
C PHE A 256 -9.28 -4.11 13.63
N LEU A 257 -10.01 -4.68 14.60
CA LEU A 257 -10.01 -4.18 15.98
C LEU A 257 -8.62 -4.29 16.62
N TRP A 258 -7.91 -5.40 16.38
CA TRP A 258 -6.53 -5.58 16.83
C TRP A 258 -5.61 -4.48 16.28
N HIS A 259 -5.64 -4.25 14.96
CA HIS A 259 -4.81 -3.20 14.34
C HIS A 259 -5.19 -1.81 14.82
N PHE A 260 -6.49 -1.54 14.95
CA PHE A 260 -7.00 -0.28 15.47
C PHE A 260 -6.49 0.00 16.89
N LEU A 261 -6.71 -0.92 17.84
CA LEU A 261 -6.32 -0.72 19.24
C LEU A 261 -4.80 -0.58 19.43
N VAL A 262 -4.01 -1.36 18.68
CA VAL A 262 -2.53 -1.26 18.73
C VAL A 262 -2.06 0.08 18.15
N THR A 263 -2.67 0.55 17.06
CA THR A 263 -2.33 1.83 16.44
C THR A 263 -2.69 3.00 17.35
N VAL A 264 -3.91 2.99 17.90
CA VAL A 264 -4.42 4.03 18.82
C VAL A 264 -3.54 4.15 20.06
N SER A 265 -3.22 3.03 20.72
CA SER A 265 -2.39 3.05 21.94
C SER A 265 -0.99 3.62 21.70
N ARG A 266 -0.37 3.30 20.54
CA ARG A 266 0.94 3.83 20.16
C ARG A 266 0.90 5.33 19.86
N ILE A 267 -0.06 5.77 19.07
CA ILE A 267 -0.21 7.20 18.71
C ILE A 267 -0.47 8.02 19.97
N LEU A 268 -1.36 7.55 20.86
CA LEU A 268 -1.61 8.20 22.15
C LEU A 268 -0.34 8.32 23.00
N MET A 269 0.42 7.22 23.14
CA MET A 269 1.65 7.21 23.93
C MET A 269 2.70 8.20 23.38
N VAL A 270 2.97 8.17 22.07
CA VAL A 270 3.94 9.08 21.45
C VAL A 270 3.50 10.53 21.59
N SER A 271 2.21 10.81 21.40
CA SER A 271 1.65 12.17 21.49
C SER A 271 1.73 12.74 22.90
N LEU A 272 1.53 11.89 23.91
CA LEU A 272 1.64 12.26 25.33
C LEU A 272 3.09 12.57 25.71
N ILE A 273 4.06 11.76 25.28
CA ILE A 273 5.48 12.04 25.56
C ILE A 273 5.92 13.30 24.79
N ALA A 274 5.45 13.47 23.55
CA ALA A 274 5.74 14.65 22.73
C ALA A 274 5.15 15.94 23.31
N SER A 275 4.05 15.90 24.08
CA SER A 275 3.48 17.11 24.71
C SER A 275 4.34 17.62 25.86
N ILE A 276 5.06 16.73 26.56
CA ILE A 276 5.96 17.07 27.66
C ILE A 276 7.36 17.42 27.12
N TRP A 277 7.91 16.56 26.26
CA TRP A 277 9.28 16.66 25.74
C TRP A 277 9.34 16.49 24.21
N PRO A 278 8.93 17.51 23.44
CA PRO A 278 8.81 17.40 21.98
C PRO A 278 10.16 17.12 21.28
N LEU A 279 11.24 17.77 21.70
CA LEU A 279 12.56 17.62 21.09
C LEU A 279 13.16 16.22 21.31
N TYR A 280 13.10 15.71 22.54
CA TYR A 280 13.62 14.36 22.85
C TYR A 280 12.81 13.28 22.16
N THR A 281 11.48 13.44 22.09
CA THR A 281 10.60 12.51 21.37
C THR A 281 10.94 12.51 19.89
N ALA A 282 11.09 13.68 19.26
CA ALA A 282 11.47 13.80 17.86
C ALA A 282 12.83 13.13 17.57
N LEU A 283 13.83 13.34 18.42
CA LEU A 283 15.14 12.71 18.28
C LEU A 283 15.04 11.17 18.39
N ALA A 284 14.30 10.67 19.38
CA ALA A 284 14.08 9.23 19.56
C ALA A 284 13.37 8.61 18.34
N CYS A 285 12.38 9.29 17.77
CA CYS A 285 11.71 8.86 16.54
C CYS A 285 12.68 8.78 15.35
N VAL A 286 13.53 9.79 15.16
CA VAL A 286 14.53 9.80 14.08
C VAL A 286 15.55 8.68 14.27
N CYS A 287 16.08 8.48 15.49
CA CYS A 287 17.00 7.39 15.78
C CYS A 287 16.36 6.01 15.53
N HIS A 288 15.11 5.81 15.97
CA HIS A 288 14.38 4.58 15.73
C HIS A 288 14.15 4.32 14.23
N TRP A 289 13.78 5.36 13.49
CA TRP A 289 13.61 5.29 12.04
C TRP A 289 14.91 4.89 11.32
N ILE A 290 16.04 5.51 11.68
CA ILE A 290 17.35 5.16 11.13
C ILE A 290 17.67 3.69 11.43
N ALA A 291 17.47 3.24 12.67
CA ALA A 291 17.70 1.85 13.06
C ALA A 291 16.85 0.87 12.25
N MET A 292 15.55 1.14 12.08
CA MET A 292 14.64 0.30 11.28
C MET A 292 15.03 0.30 9.80
N THR A 293 15.42 1.46 9.26
CA THR A 293 15.87 1.57 7.87
C THR A 293 17.16 0.76 7.64
N ILE A 294 18.14 0.89 8.53
CA ILE A 294 19.39 0.10 8.46
C ILE A 294 19.08 -1.39 8.53
N TRP A 295 18.21 -1.81 9.46
CA TRP A 295 17.78 -3.21 9.57
C TRP A 295 17.17 -3.72 8.26
N ILE A 296 16.25 -2.95 7.66
CA ILE A 296 15.60 -3.29 6.39
C ILE A 296 16.61 -3.34 5.24
N LEU A 297 17.60 -2.45 5.21
CA LEU A 297 18.66 -2.45 4.21
C LEU A 297 19.57 -3.67 4.33
N ILE A 298 19.81 -4.17 5.55
CA ILE A 298 20.56 -5.41 5.77
C ILE A 298 19.75 -6.61 5.26
N ASP A 299 18.44 -6.64 5.52
CA ASP A 299 17.52 -7.71 5.09
C ASP A 299 17.02 -7.54 3.62
N SER A 300 17.70 -6.74 2.81
CA SER A 300 17.19 -6.15 1.55
C SER A 300 16.97 -7.09 0.37
N HIS A 301 17.10 -8.40 0.52
CA HIS A 301 16.97 -9.35 -0.60
C HIS A 301 15.63 -9.23 -1.36
N GLY A 302 14.53 -8.86 -0.69
CA GLY A 302 13.23 -8.61 -1.34
C GLY A 302 13.07 -7.23 -2.00
N ILE A 303 13.57 -6.16 -1.38
CA ILE A 303 13.38 -4.77 -1.84
C ILE A 303 14.20 -4.47 -3.09
N LEU A 304 15.42 -5.03 -3.16
CA LEU A 304 16.31 -4.86 -4.30
C LEU A 304 15.75 -5.55 -5.57
N GLN A 305 14.97 -6.62 -5.42
CA GLN A 305 14.31 -7.29 -6.53
C GLN A 305 13.16 -6.46 -7.09
N PHE A 306 12.33 -5.85 -6.24
CA PHE A 306 11.24 -4.96 -6.67
C PHE A 306 11.76 -3.78 -7.52
N CYS A 307 12.94 -3.24 -7.15
CA CYS A 307 13.54 -2.11 -7.86
C CYS A 307 14.34 -2.49 -9.10
N ARG A 308 14.52 -3.79 -9.39
CA ARG A 308 15.31 -4.28 -10.52
C ARG A 308 14.47 -4.29 -11.80
N LYS A 309 15.08 -3.95 -12.94
CA LYS A 309 14.43 -4.12 -14.25
C LYS A 309 14.28 -5.60 -14.61
N ASN A 310 13.11 -6.01 -15.10
CA ASN A 310 12.82 -7.39 -15.47
C ASN A 310 13.69 -7.89 -16.63
N ASN A 311 14.08 -7.01 -17.55
CA ASN A 311 14.85 -7.36 -18.75
C ASN A 311 16.37 -7.60 -18.48
N ARG A 312 16.78 -7.79 -17.21
CA ARG A 312 18.18 -8.07 -16.85
C ARG A 312 18.31 -9.37 -16.09
N ALA A 313 19.32 -10.14 -16.46
CA ALA A 313 19.58 -11.43 -15.83
C ALA A 313 19.88 -11.26 -14.32
N PRO A 314 19.37 -12.17 -13.46
CA PRO A 314 19.37 -12.01 -12.00
C PRO A 314 20.76 -11.99 -11.35
N HIS A 315 21.79 -12.43 -12.08
CA HIS A 315 23.18 -12.47 -11.64
C HIS A 315 23.95 -11.16 -11.88
N LEU A 316 23.38 -10.19 -12.59
CA LEU A 316 24.04 -8.90 -12.84
C LEU A 316 23.92 -7.99 -11.60
N THR A 317 24.98 -7.24 -11.32
CA THR A 317 24.97 -6.28 -10.21
C THR A 317 23.95 -5.17 -10.47
N PRO A 318 23.18 -4.75 -9.45
CA PRO A 318 22.18 -3.71 -9.59
C PRO A 318 22.83 -2.37 -9.90
N THR A 319 22.21 -1.61 -10.79
CA THR A 319 22.65 -0.27 -11.16
C THR A 319 22.49 0.72 -10.02
N ILE A 320 23.23 1.82 -10.07
CA ILE A 320 23.15 2.92 -9.10
C ILE A 320 21.69 3.40 -8.98
N THR A 321 20.98 3.51 -10.10
CA THR A 321 19.57 3.92 -10.13
C THR A 321 18.67 2.94 -9.38
N GLU A 322 18.81 1.63 -9.57
CA GLU A 322 18.02 0.60 -8.88
C GLU A 322 18.35 0.57 -7.37
N ARG A 323 19.61 0.81 -7.01
CA ARG A 323 20.02 0.98 -5.60
C ARG A 323 19.38 2.21 -4.97
N VAL A 324 19.34 3.34 -5.67
CA VAL A 324 18.67 4.56 -5.17
C VAL A 324 17.19 4.31 -4.93
N TYR A 325 16.47 3.67 -5.85
CA TYR A 325 15.06 3.32 -5.63
C TYR A 325 14.87 2.33 -4.48
N SER A 326 15.76 1.34 -4.35
CA SER A 326 15.71 0.38 -3.24
C SER A 326 15.94 1.06 -1.89
N VAL A 327 16.84 2.04 -1.82
CA VAL A 327 17.09 2.83 -0.61
C VAL A 327 15.90 3.73 -0.30
N LEU A 328 15.33 4.40 -1.31
CA LEU A 328 14.13 5.23 -1.13
C LEU A 328 12.93 4.40 -0.64
N LEU A 329 12.73 3.21 -1.21
CA LEU A 329 11.66 2.30 -0.76
C LEU A 329 11.94 1.76 0.65
N ALA A 330 13.20 1.45 0.98
CA ALA A 330 13.57 1.05 2.35
C ALA A 330 13.35 2.17 3.37
N LEU A 331 13.61 3.44 3.01
CA LEU A 331 13.33 4.60 3.87
C LEU A 331 11.82 4.71 4.15
N VAL A 332 10.99 4.57 3.12
CA VAL A 332 9.53 4.58 3.23
C VAL A 332 9.03 3.44 4.12
N ILE A 333 9.49 2.21 3.85
CA ILE A 333 9.13 1.04 4.66
C ILE A 333 9.64 1.22 6.10
N GLY A 334 10.82 1.80 6.29
CA GLY A 334 11.37 2.12 7.61
C GLY A 334 10.47 3.02 8.44
N ILE A 335 9.88 4.05 7.83
CA ILE A 335 8.88 4.91 8.50
C ILE A 335 7.65 4.10 8.90
N THR A 336 7.14 3.27 7.99
CA THR A 336 5.97 2.42 8.30
C THR A 336 6.27 1.37 9.39
N ALA A 337 7.49 0.81 9.40
CA ALA A 337 7.93 -0.23 10.32
C ALA A 337 8.16 0.31 11.74
N MET A 338 8.58 1.56 11.88
CA MET A 338 8.67 2.25 13.18
C MET A 338 7.34 2.18 13.93
N THR A 339 6.22 2.36 13.24
CA THR A 339 4.89 2.33 13.86
C THR A 339 4.34 0.90 14.00
N LEU A 340 4.67 0.00 13.07
CA LEU A 340 4.02 -1.32 12.92
C LEU A 340 4.82 -2.55 13.30
N TYR A 341 6.09 -2.47 13.70
CA TYR A 341 7.10 -3.55 13.93
C TYR A 341 6.62 -5.03 13.86
N TYR A 342 5.55 -5.40 14.56
CA TYR A 342 4.95 -6.75 14.53
C TYR A 342 4.14 -7.14 13.29
N THR A 343 3.41 -6.22 12.66
CA THR A 343 2.37 -6.59 11.68
C THR A 343 2.89 -6.77 10.27
N LEU A 344 3.75 -5.87 9.79
CA LEU A 344 4.27 -5.91 8.42
C LEU A 344 5.26 -7.08 8.22
N TYR A 345 5.99 -7.46 9.28
CA TYR A 345 7.15 -8.32 9.18
C TYR A 345 6.93 -9.79 9.58
N HIS A 346 5.87 -10.09 10.36
CA HIS A 346 5.48 -11.47 10.65
C HIS A 346 5.18 -12.33 9.38
N PRO A 347 4.49 -11.81 8.32
CA PRO A 347 4.34 -12.58 7.08
C PRO A 347 5.67 -12.76 6.33
N VAL A 348 6.58 -11.79 6.40
CA VAL A 348 7.91 -11.84 5.78
C VAL A 348 8.75 -12.98 6.36
N ARG A 349 8.88 -13.04 7.70
CA ARG A 349 9.67 -14.05 8.40
C ARG A 349 9.18 -15.48 8.14
N LYS A 350 7.86 -15.71 8.13
CA LYS A 350 7.30 -17.05 7.85
C LYS A 350 7.58 -17.52 6.43
N SER A 351 7.50 -16.63 5.44
CA SER A 351 7.78 -16.98 4.05
C SER A 351 9.25 -17.34 3.80
N GLN A 352 10.19 -16.65 4.47
CA GLN A 352 11.63 -16.93 4.40
C GLN A 352 11.98 -18.27 5.06
N LEU A 353 11.41 -18.57 6.24
CA LEU A 353 11.59 -19.86 6.92
C LEU A 353 11.09 -21.05 6.08
N GLN A 354 9.96 -20.90 5.39
CA GLN A 354 9.44 -21.97 4.53
C GLN A 354 10.24 -22.17 3.24
N LEU A 355 10.88 -21.12 2.71
CA LEU A 355 11.79 -21.21 1.56
C LEU A 355 13.14 -21.81 1.96
N SER A 356 13.65 -21.47 3.15
CA SER A 356 14.87 -22.07 3.72
C SER A 356 14.70 -23.58 3.93
N LEU A 357 13.58 -23.99 4.54
CA LEU A 357 13.30 -25.41 4.80
C LEU A 357 13.05 -26.21 3.51
N ARG A 358 12.57 -25.57 2.44
CA ARG A 358 12.36 -26.23 1.14
C ARG A 358 13.64 -26.40 0.32
N ASN A 359 14.69 -25.63 0.61
CA ASN A 359 15.98 -25.73 -0.07
C ASN A 359 16.97 -26.65 0.67
N GLU A 360 16.60 -27.16 1.84
CA GLU A 360 17.38 -28.12 2.63
C GLU A 360 16.90 -29.58 2.46
N ASP A 361 15.78 -29.79 1.77
CA ASP A 361 15.28 -31.09 1.25
C ASP A 361 15.52 -31.19 -0.26
#